data_AF-A0A1F5S112-F1
#
_entry.id   AF-A0A1F5S112-F1
#
_cell.length_a   1.000
_cell.length_b   1.000
_cell.length_c   1.000
_cell.angle_alpha   90.00
_cell.angle_beta   90.00
_cell.angle_gamma   90.00
#
_symmetry.space_group_name_H-M   'P 1'
#
loop_
_entity.id
_entity.type
_entity.pdbx_description
1 polymer ?
#
loop_
_entity_poly.entity_id
_entity_poly.type
_entity_poly.pdbx_seq_one_letter_code
_entity_poly.pdbx_strand_id
1 'polypeptide(L)'
;MRKRFLGMIAISLVIAIILGLNFFVSSMAYSYCCYYLRVPFLTQVAPGDWSNTKNCGQTCAVMLGGYFNGTPVNSAKITEQNAWLAIYTGDSRYNSPNGWYTGGSSLTAYRQILLNVHGLKTSVYYGKDIYDILYYGCQWLPVIVGDIYFLKIKISLKICAIKKYQ
;
A
#
# COMPACT_ATOMS: atom_id res chain seq x y z
N MET A 1 9.69 16.91 -59.93
CA MET A 1 8.76 16.05 -59.17
C MET A 1 9.46 14.98 -58.31
N ARG A 2 10.36 14.14 -58.85
CA ARG A 2 11.05 13.07 -58.10
C ARG A 2 11.72 13.48 -56.77
N LYS A 3 12.44 14.61 -56.72
CA LYS A 3 13.12 15.09 -55.50
C LYS A 3 12.15 15.44 -54.36
N ARG A 4 10.96 15.97 -54.70
CA ARG A 4 9.92 16.31 -53.70
C ARG A 4 9.21 15.06 -53.18
N PHE A 5 8.99 14.07 -54.04
CA PHE A 5 8.39 12.79 -53.66
C PHE A 5 9.29 11.96 -52.72
N LEU A 6 10.60 11.90 -53.01
CA LEU A 6 11.58 11.25 -52.13
C LEU A 6 11.70 11.94 -50.76
N GLY A 7 11.62 13.28 -50.73
CA GLY A 7 11.61 14.04 -49.47
C GLY A 7 10.38 13.74 -48.60
N MET A 8 9.19 13.61 -49.19
CA MET A 8 7.97 13.24 -48.46
C MET A 8 8.05 11.83 -47.86
N ILE A 9 8.57 10.86 -48.63
CA ILE A 9 8.76 9.48 -48.14
C ILE A 9 9.74 9.45 -46.96
N ALA A 10 10.85 10.20 -47.05
CA ALA A 10 11.84 10.27 -45.97
C ALA A 10 11.24 10.85 -44.68
N ILE A 11 10.44 11.91 -44.77
CA ILE A 11 9.77 12.52 -43.61
C ILE A 11 8.79 11.54 -42.97
N SER A 12 7.96 10.86 -43.77
CA SER A 12 7.02 9.86 -43.27
C SER A 12 7.71 8.70 -42.57
N LEU A 13 8.87 8.24 -43.08
CA LEU A 13 9.69 7.20 -42.44
C LEU A 13 10.24 7.65 -41.09
N VAL A 14 10.75 8.89 -40.99
CA VAL A 14 11.26 9.44 -39.72
C VAL A 14 10.15 9.54 -38.68
N ILE A 15 8.96 10.01 -39.06
CA ILE A 15 7.80 10.10 -38.16
C ILE A 15 7.40 8.71 -37.68
N ALA A 16 7.32 7.73 -38.58
CA ALA A 16 6.98 6.35 -38.21
C ALA A 16 8.00 5.73 -37.24
N ILE A 17 9.29 5.99 -37.43
CA ILE A 17 10.35 5.55 -36.52
C ILE A 17 10.19 6.20 -35.15
N ILE A 18 9.97 7.51 -35.07
CA ILE A 18 9.80 8.23 -33.80
C ILE A 18 8.58 7.71 -33.03
N LEU A 19 7.44 7.54 -33.71
CA LEU A 19 6.22 7.00 -33.10
C LEU A 19 6.40 5.54 -32.67
N GLY A 20 7.04 4.72 -33.49
CA GLY A 20 7.36 3.34 -33.17
C GLY A 20 8.30 3.21 -31.97
N LEU A 21 9.32 4.08 -31.88
CA LEU A 21 10.23 4.11 -30.73
C LEU A 21 9.50 4.48 -29.44
N ASN A 22 8.63 5.49 -29.47
CA ASN A 22 7.85 5.89 -28.30
C ASN A 22 6.92 4.76 -27.83
N PHE A 23 6.28 4.05 -28.76
CA PHE A 23 5.43 2.90 -28.43
C PHE A 23 6.23 1.71 -27.86
N PHE A 24 7.41 1.44 -28.41
CA PHE A 24 8.29 0.37 -27.95
C PHE A 24 8.89 0.65 -26.57
N VAL A 25 9.36 1.88 -26.32
CA VAL A 25 9.89 2.28 -25.00
C VAL A 25 8.79 2.25 -23.93
N SER A 26 7.56 2.65 -24.28
CA SER A 26 6.41 2.61 -23.37
C SER A 26 5.97 1.18 -23.03
N SER A 27 6.15 0.21 -23.93
CA SER A 27 5.77 -1.19 -23.71
C SER A 27 6.82 -2.00 -22.95
N MET A 28 8.11 -1.66 -23.05
CA MET A 28 9.16 -2.28 -22.21
C MET A 28 9.13 -1.83 -20.74
N ALA A 29 8.45 -0.73 -20.41
CA ALA A 29 8.42 -0.17 -19.06
C ALA A 29 7.50 -0.91 -18.08
N TYR A 30 6.65 -1.84 -18.54
CA TYR A 30 5.78 -2.64 -17.68
C TYR A 30 6.30 -4.08 -17.53
N SER A 31 7.56 -4.21 -17.10
CA SER A 31 7.98 -5.48 -16.51
C SER A 31 7.24 -5.62 -15.17
N TYR A 32 6.27 -6.52 -15.10
CA TYR A 32 5.58 -6.88 -13.85
C TYR A 32 6.59 -7.55 -12.92
N CYS A 33 7.44 -6.76 -12.27
CA CYS A 33 8.39 -7.28 -11.31
C CYS A 33 7.63 -7.72 -10.06
N CYS A 34 7.76 -8.99 -9.70
CA CYS A 34 7.38 -9.43 -8.37
C CYS A 34 8.42 -8.85 -7.41
N TYR A 35 8.03 -7.90 -6.58
CA TYR A 35 8.89 -7.33 -5.55
C TYR A 35 8.64 -8.06 -4.22
N TYR A 36 9.72 -8.41 -3.51
CA TYR A 36 9.67 -9.08 -2.21
C TYR A 36 10.04 -8.09 -1.09
N LEU A 37 9.03 -7.52 -0.43
CA LEU A 37 9.26 -6.63 0.70
C LEU A 37 9.50 -7.44 1.97
N ARG A 38 10.62 -7.19 2.67
CA ARG A 38 10.92 -7.76 3.99
C ARG A 38 10.18 -7.01 5.09
N VAL A 39 8.86 -6.90 4.97
CA VAL A 39 8.01 -6.31 6.02
C VAL A 39 7.97 -7.26 7.21
N PRO A 40 8.28 -6.79 8.44
CA PRO A 40 8.18 -7.64 9.62
C PRO A 40 6.72 -8.07 9.82
N PHE A 41 6.51 -9.37 10.01
CA PHE A 41 5.17 -9.93 10.12
C PHE A 41 4.65 -9.87 11.56
N LEU A 42 3.39 -9.48 11.72
CA LEU A 42 2.66 -9.49 12.99
C LEU A 42 1.22 -9.94 12.75
N THR A 43 0.70 -10.80 13.63
CA THR A 43 -0.71 -11.18 13.62
C THR A 43 -1.58 -10.09 14.24
N GLN A 44 -2.80 -9.88 13.72
CA GLN A 44 -3.69 -8.83 14.23
C GLN A 44 -4.25 -9.09 15.63
N VAL A 45 -4.11 -10.32 16.11
CA VAL A 45 -4.55 -10.77 17.42
C VAL A 45 -3.32 -11.10 18.23
N ALA A 46 -3.24 -10.56 19.45
CA ALA A 46 -2.41 -11.14 20.50
C ALA A 46 -2.91 -12.59 20.78
N PRO A 47 -2.18 -13.43 21.51
CA PRO A 47 -2.75 -14.69 22.00
C PRO A 47 -4.07 -14.43 22.75
N GLY A 48 -5.22 -14.94 22.27
CA GLY A 48 -6.54 -14.62 22.85
C GLY A 48 -7.72 -14.66 21.88
N ASP A 49 -8.69 -13.74 22.05
CA ASP A 49 -9.99 -13.74 21.36
C ASP A 49 -9.91 -13.28 19.89
N TRP A 50 -9.84 -14.26 18.99
CA TRP A 50 -9.85 -14.07 17.54
C TRP A 50 -11.20 -13.60 16.98
N SER A 51 -12.28 -13.81 17.72
CA SER A 51 -13.66 -13.64 17.26
C SER A 51 -14.08 -12.17 17.21
N ASN A 52 -13.50 -11.36 18.11
CA ASN A 52 -13.94 -9.98 18.35
C ASN A 52 -12.87 -8.92 18.06
N THR A 53 -11.71 -9.31 17.55
CA THR A 53 -10.62 -8.38 17.22
C THR A 53 -10.90 -7.56 15.96
N LYS A 54 -10.59 -6.26 16.02
CA LYS A 54 -10.77 -5.25 14.97
C LYS A 54 -9.47 -4.47 14.73
N ASN A 55 -8.34 -5.17 14.78
CA ASN A 55 -7.00 -4.59 14.73
C ASN A 55 -6.33 -4.65 13.34
N CYS A 56 -7.03 -5.03 12.27
CA CYS A 56 -6.39 -5.31 10.97
C CYS A 56 -5.52 -4.14 10.48
N GLY A 57 -6.03 -2.91 10.51
CA GLY A 57 -5.26 -1.75 10.07
C GLY A 57 -4.24 -1.23 11.08
N GLN A 58 -4.51 -1.34 12.39
CA GLN A 58 -3.53 -1.08 13.45
C GLN A 58 -2.31 -1.98 13.27
N THR A 59 -2.54 -3.27 13.03
CA THR A 59 -1.50 -4.26 12.76
C THR A 59 -0.69 -3.90 11.52
N CYS A 60 -1.35 -3.52 10.43
CA CYS A 60 -0.67 -3.01 9.23
C CYS A 60 0.20 -1.78 9.53
N ALA A 61 -0.28 -0.85 10.36
CA ALA A 61 0.49 0.31 10.77
C ALA A 61 1.70 -0.06 11.63
N VAL A 62 1.59 -1.05 12.53
CA VAL A 62 2.73 -1.59 13.31
C VAL A 62 3.77 -2.22 12.39
N MET A 63 3.36 -3.08 11.45
CA MET A 63 4.26 -3.73 10.49
C MET A 63 4.99 -2.71 9.63
N LEU A 64 4.28 -1.67 9.19
CA LEU A 64 4.86 -0.60 8.40
C LEU A 64 5.84 0.27 9.18
N GLY A 65 5.49 0.65 10.42
CA GLY A 65 6.40 1.35 11.32
C GLY A 65 7.66 0.52 11.63
N GLY A 66 7.50 -0.80 11.81
CA GLY A 66 8.62 -1.73 11.99
C GLY A 66 9.54 -1.78 10.76
N TYR A 67 8.96 -1.81 9.55
CA TYR A 67 9.72 -1.80 8.30
C TYR A 67 10.58 -0.54 8.14
N PHE A 68 9.99 0.65 8.30
CA PHE A 68 10.71 1.91 8.07
C PHE A 68 11.68 2.29 9.18
N ASN A 69 11.35 1.97 10.44
CA ASN A 69 12.21 2.32 11.58
C ASN A 69 13.19 1.20 11.96
N GLY A 70 13.13 0.04 11.32
CA GLY A 70 13.94 -1.13 11.68
C GLY A 70 13.65 -1.65 13.10
N THR A 71 12.44 -1.45 13.61
CA THR A 71 12.07 -1.84 14.99
C THR A 71 11.28 -3.15 15.03
N PRO A 72 11.44 -3.97 16.09
CA PRO A 72 10.63 -5.17 16.27
C PRO A 72 9.14 -4.86 16.32
N VAL A 73 8.32 -5.77 15.77
CA VAL A 73 6.86 -5.70 15.82
C VAL A 73 6.34 -6.67 16.88
N ASN A 74 5.37 -6.26 17.67
CA ASN A 74 4.73 -7.10 18.68
C ASN A 74 3.31 -6.60 18.98
N SER A 75 2.53 -7.41 19.70
CA SER A 75 1.14 -7.08 20.06
C SER A 75 1.02 -5.88 21.00
N ALA A 76 2.03 -5.58 21.83
CA ALA A 76 1.99 -4.42 22.72
C ALA A 76 1.90 -3.10 21.93
N LYS A 77 2.58 -3.02 20.77
CA LYS A 77 2.45 -1.88 19.86
C LYS A 77 1.04 -1.70 19.29
N ILE A 78 0.27 -2.78 19.13
CA ILE A 78 -1.14 -2.69 18.72
C ILE A 78 -1.97 -2.08 19.86
N THR A 79 -1.72 -2.51 21.11
CA THR A 79 -2.36 -1.93 22.29
C THR A 79 -2.05 -0.44 22.44
N GLU A 80 -0.80 -0.02 22.24
CA GLU A 80 -0.40 1.39 22.27
C GLU A 80 -1.15 2.22 21.22
N GLN A 81 -1.29 1.69 19.99
CA GLN A 81 -2.06 2.36 18.94
C GLN A 81 -3.55 2.48 19.27
N ASN A 82 -4.16 1.43 19.84
CA ASN A 82 -5.55 1.47 20.26
C ASN A 82 -5.78 2.52 21.35
N ALA A 83 -4.90 2.59 22.35
CA ALA A 83 -4.97 3.61 23.38
C ALA A 83 -4.80 5.03 22.80
N TRP A 84 -3.85 5.22 21.88
CA TRP A 84 -3.65 6.49 21.20
C TRP A 84 -4.88 6.88 20.36
N LEU A 85 -5.47 5.94 19.62
CA LEU A 85 -6.69 6.17 18.83
C LEU A 85 -7.88 6.56 19.70
N ALA A 86 -8.07 5.88 20.84
CA ALA A 86 -9.16 6.20 21.77
C ALA A 86 -9.08 7.67 22.25
N ILE A 87 -7.87 8.16 22.54
CA ILE A 87 -7.62 9.54 22.93
C ILE A 87 -7.82 10.48 21.74
N TYR A 88 -7.24 10.15 20.59
CA TYR A 88 -7.27 11.00 19.39
C TYR A 88 -8.68 11.21 18.84
N THR A 89 -9.51 10.16 18.81
CA THR A 89 -10.88 10.23 18.29
C THR A 89 -11.91 10.53 19.36
N GLY A 90 -11.55 10.46 20.65
CA GLY A 90 -12.50 10.52 21.77
C GLY A 90 -13.48 9.34 21.80
N ASP A 91 -13.13 8.20 21.20
CA ASP A 91 -14.01 7.04 21.08
C ASP A 91 -13.52 5.92 21.99
N SER A 92 -14.25 5.69 23.08
CA SER A 92 -13.93 4.68 24.09
C SER A 92 -14.03 3.24 23.58
N ARG A 93 -14.57 3.02 22.38
CA ARG A 93 -14.68 1.69 21.77
C ARG A 93 -13.34 1.17 21.26
N TYR A 94 -12.33 2.02 21.03
CA TYR A 94 -10.94 1.61 20.77
C TYR A 94 -10.29 1.05 22.04
N ASN A 95 -10.87 0.00 22.59
CA ASN A 95 -10.40 -0.62 23.82
C ASN A 95 -9.25 -1.61 23.54
N SER A 96 -8.34 -1.73 24.49
CA SER A 96 -7.33 -2.79 24.47
C SER A 96 -7.97 -4.13 24.89
N PRO A 97 -7.55 -5.29 24.34
CA PRO A 97 -6.61 -5.47 23.25
C PRO A 97 -7.28 -5.58 21.86
N ASN A 98 -8.62 -5.58 21.80
CA ASN A 98 -9.35 -5.96 20.59
C ASN A 98 -9.51 -4.82 19.57
N GLY A 99 -9.31 -3.57 19.98
CA GLY A 99 -9.39 -2.41 19.11
C GLY A 99 -10.80 -2.17 18.58
N TRP A 100 -10.89 -1.27 17.60
CA TRP A 100 -12.16 -0.92 16.97
C TRP A 100 -11.99 -0.58 15.50
N TYR A 101 -13.12 -0.60 14.79
CA TYR A 101 -13.18 -0.14 13.41
C TYR A 101 -12.82 1.35 13.35
N THR A 102 -11.77 1.65 12.60
CA THR A 102 -11.58 2.99 12.06
C THR A 102 -12.61 3.18 10.94
N GLY A 103 -13.68 3.94 11.17
CA GLY A 103 -14.73 4.22 10.16
C GLY A 103 -14.16 4.77 8.85
N GLY A 104 -14.95 4.80 7.75
CA GLY A 104 -14.51 4.98 6.34
C GLY A 104 -13.59 6.17 5.98
N SER A 105 -13.29 7.08 6.91
CA SER A 105 -12.12 7.98 6.87
C SER A 105 -10.82 7.32 7.39
N SER A 106 -10.78 5.99 7.44
CA SER A 106 -9.78 5.12 8.10
C SER A 106 -8.34 5.47 7.70
N LEU A 107 -8.14 5.88 6.45
CA LEU A 107 -6.84 6.28 5.92
C LEU A 107 -6.25 7.48 6.66
N THR A 108 -7.08 8.42 7.10
CA THR A 108 -6.64 9.54 7.92
C THR A 108 -6.20 9.08 9.30
N ALA A 109 -6.95 8.17 9.94
CA ALA A 109 -6.58 7.64 11.25
C ALA A 109 -5.24 6.88 11.20
N TYR A 110 -5.05 6.01 10.21
CA TYR A 110 -3.78 5.31 10.02
C TYR A 110 -2.64 6.26 9.71
N ARG A 111 -2.90 7.34 8.95
CA ARG A 111 -1.89 8.37 8.70
C ARG A 111 -1.43 9.00 9.99
N GLN A 112 -2.37 9.35 10.86
CA GLN A 112 -2.02 9.92 12.14
C GLN A 112 -1.29 8.93 13.04
N ILE A 113 -1.59 7.62 12.98
CA ILE A 113 -0.81 6.60 13.68
C ILE A 113 0.63 6.57 13.17
N LEU A 114 0.84 6.49 11.85
CA LEU A 114 2.19 6.45 11.28
C LEU A 114 3.01 7.71 11.60
N LEU A 115 2.36 8.88 11.56
CA LEU A 115 3.01 10.15 11.88
C LEU A 115 3.31 10.29 13.38
N ASN A 116 2.32 10.08 14.25
CA ASN A 116 2.40 10.44 15.67
C ASN A 116 2.87 9.30 16.58
N VAL A 117 2.60 8.04 16.22
CA VAL A 117 3.02 6.87 17.01
C VAL A 117 4.35 6.33 16.50
N HIS A 118 4.54 6.28 15.17
CA HIS A 118 5.76 5.72 14.56
C HIS A 118 6.74 6.79 14.05
N GLY A 119 6.41 8.07 14.11
CA GLY A 119 7.32 9.15 13.70
C GLY A 119 7.66 9.18 12.21
N LEU A 120 6.88 8.50 11.36
CA LEU A 120 7.12 8.50 9.92
C LEU A 120 6.74 9.87 9.35
N LYS A 121 7.62 10.49 8.55
CA LYS A 121 7.43 11.88 8.07
C LYS A 121 6.71 12.00 6.72
N THR A 122 6.35 10.88 6.07
CA THR A 122 5.86 10.90 4.69
C THR A 122 4.35 10.62 4.60
N SER A 123 3.73 11.16 3.56
CA SER A 123 2.32 10.94 3.20
C SER A 123 2.09 9.70 2.34
N VAL A 124 3.14 8.94 2.03
CA VAL A 124 3.18 7.97 0.92
C VAL A 124 3.12 6.54 1.45
N TYR A 125 2.06 6.23 2.18
CA TYR A 125 1.86 4.90 2.77
C TYR A 125 0.48 4.31 2.46
N TYR A 126 -0.22 4.93 1.50
CA TYR A 126 -1.59 4.60 1.15
C TYR A 126 -1.72 4.43 -0.35
N GLY A 127 -2.04 3.22 -0.78
CA GLY A 127 -2.43 2.98 -2.17
C GLY A 127 -3.91 3.29 -2.34
N LYS A 128 -4.25 4.20 -3.26
CA LYS A 128 -5.64 4.50 -3.65
C LYS A 128 -6.16 3.50 -4.67
N ASP A 129 -5.29 2.85 -5.42
CA ASP A 129 -5.64 1.81 -6.37
C ASP A 129 -4.49 0.83 -6.58
N ILE A 130 -4.68 -0.11 -7.51
CA ILE A 130 -3.68 -1.12 -7.86
C ILE A 130 -2.40 -0.50 -8.45
N TYR A 131 -2.49 0.61 -9.16
CA TYR A 131 -1.33 1.27 -9.76
C TYR A 131 -0.45 1.87 -8.69
N ASP A 132 -1.02 2.42 -7.61
CA ASP A 132 -0.24 2.87 -6.46
C ASP A 132 0.52 1.70 -5.82
N ILE A 133 -0.14 0.54 -5.64
CA ILE A 133 0.51 -0.64 -5.06
C ILE A 133 1.68 -1.11 -5.93
N LEU A 134 1.50 -1.13 -7.25
CA LEU A 134 2.57 -1.48 -8.18
C LEU A 134 3.69 -0.44 -8.18
N TYR A 135 3.34 0.85 -8.27
CA TYR A 135 4.28 1.96 -8.32
C TYR A 135 5.14 2.05 -7.06
N TYR A 136 4.53 1.99 -5.88
CA TYR A 136 5.26 2.04 -4.61
C TYR A 136 6.00 0.73 -4.32
N GLY A 137 5.41 -0.40 -4.69
CA GLY A 137 6.07 -1.69 -4.61
C GLY A 137 7.37 -1.79 -5.39
N CYS A 138 7.38 -1.29 -6.64
CA CYS A 138 8.59 -1.18 -7.47
C CYS A 138 9.68 -0.30 -6.85
N GLN A 139 9.31 0.58 -5.91
CA GLN A 139 10.23 1.45 -5.17
C GLN A 139 10.59 0.90 -3.79
N TRP A 140 10.22 -0.34 -3.48
CA TRP A 140 10.44 -0.96 -2.17
C TRP A 140 9.70 -0.23 -1.03
N LEU A 141 8.57 0.40 -1.36
CA LEU A 141 7.73 1.13 -0.43
C LEU A 141 6.43 0.34 -0.17
N PRO A 142 6.32 -0.37 0.97
CA PRO A 142 5.06 -0.99 1.36
C PRO A 142 3.98 0.06 1.59
N VAL A 143 2.74 -0.29 1.23
CA VAL A 143 1.56 0.57 1.42
C VAL A 143 0.43 -0.18 2.11
N ILE A 144 -0.37 0.54 2.91
CA ILE A 144 -1.61 0.05 3.50
C ILE A 144 -2.74 0.28 2.50
N VAL A 145 -3.58 -0.73 2.31
CA VAL A 145 -4.73 -0.70 1.39
C VAL A 145 -5.99 -1.08 2.17
N GLY A 146 -7.07 -0.33 1.97
CA GLY A 146 -8.38 -0.58 2.60
C GLY A 146 -9.32 -1.43 1.76
N ASP A 147 -10.41 -1.90 2.39
CA ASP A 147 -11.36 -2.90 1.86
C ASP A 147 -12.01 -2.58 0.50
N ILE A 148 -12.13 -1.31 0.11
CA ILE A 148 -12.88 -0.90 -1.09
C ILE A 148 -12.24 -1.44 -2.39
N TYR A 149 -10.95 -1.78 -2.37
CA TYR A 149 -10.20 -2.14 -3.58
C TYR A 149 -9.97 -3.65 -3.76
N PHE A 150 -10.20 -4.46 -2.73
CA PHE A 150 -10.03 -5.92 -2.81
C PHE A 150 -11.15 -6.62 -3.58
N LEU A 151 -12.37 -6.06 -3.60
CA LEU A 151 -13.55 -6.69 -4.20
C LEU A 151 -13.56 -6.76 -5.74
N LYS A 152 -12.68 -6.02 -6.43
CA LYS A 152 -12.63 -5.99 -7.91
C LYS A 152 -11.49 -6.82 -8.51
N ILE A 153 -10.64 -7.43 -7.70
CA ILE A 153 -9.38 -8.02 -8.20
C ILE A 153 -9.24 -9.47 -7.70
N LYS A 154 -9.59 -10.45 -8.56
CA LYS A 154 -9.15 -11.86 -8.45
C LYS A 154 -7.70 -12.02 -8.92
N ILE A 155 -6.77 -11.26 -8.35
CA ILE A 155 -5.34 -11.46 -8.56
C ILE A 155 -4.80 -12.00 -7.24
N SER A 156 -4.01 -13.08 -7.30
CA SER A 156 -3.30 -13.65 -6.15
C SER A 156 -2.19 -12.71 -5.67
N LEU A 157 -2.57 -11.51 -5.25
CA LEU A 157 -1.72 -10.60 -4.52
C LEU A 157 -1.79 -11.00 -3.05
N LYS A 158 -0.72 -11.61 -2.54
CA LYS A 158 -0.42 -11.64 -1.10
C LYS A 158 0.03 -10.25 -0.65
N ILE A 159 -0.79 -9.24 -0.91
CA ILE A 159 -0.77 -8.00 -0.14
C ILE A 159 -1.31 -8.38 1.25
N CYS A 160 -1.05 -7.57 2.27
CA CYS A 160 -1.51 -7.71 3.65
C CYS A 160 -3.05 -7.79 3.84
N ALA A 161 -3.79 -8.51 3.00
CA ALA A 161 -5.08 -9.08 3.36
C ALA A 161 -4.80 -10.30 4.23
N ILE A 162 -4.95 -10.11 5.54
CA ILE A 162 -5.10 -11.19 6.50
C ILE A 162 -6.37 -11.94 6.09
N LYS A 163 -6.17 -13.01 5.30
CA LYS A 163 -7.22 -13.96 4.99
C LYS A 163 -7.63 -14.57 6.32
N LYS A 164 -8.88 -14.32 6.74
CA LYS A 164 -9.52 -15.01 7.85
C LYS A 164 -9.39 -16.52 7.56
N TYR A 165 -8.46 -17.19 8.23
CA TYR A 165 -8.48 -18.65 8.29
C TYR A 165 -9.69 -18.99 9.16
N GLN A 166 -10.80 -19.31 8.49
CA GLN A 166 -11.93 -20.01 9.12
C GLN A 166 -11.51 -21.46 9.37
#